data_AF-A0A956IZ92-F1
#
_entry.id   AF-A0A956IZ92-F1
#
_cell.length_a   1.000
_cell.length_b   1.000
_cell.length_c   1.000
_cell.angle_alpha   90.00
_cell.angle_beta   90.00
_cell.angle_gamma   90.00
#
_symmetry.space_group_name_H-M   'P 1'
#
loop_
_entity.id
_entity.type
_entity.pdbx_description
1 polymer ?
#
loop_
_entity_poly.entity_id
_entity_poly.type
_entity_poly.pdbx_seq_one_letter_code
_entity_poly.pdbx_strand_id
1 'polypeptide(L)'
;MDTLRSIGAEGFRQVVHLAGVDAIDDATFARRRLDCDRPELAGPFDIIGDIHGCADELEALLDALGYDADGRHPDGRRALFLGDLVDRGPDVPGVLRRVLRATREGDALCLLGNHEAKLVRWLEGRQVRPTHGLAASIEQLEREPDAFRAEVHDFLRSLPDHLVLDGGALVVAHAGLIERLHGRSSKR
;
A
#
# COMPACT_ATOMS: atom_id res chain seq x y z
N MET A 1 19.92 16.24 -27.38
CA MET A 1 20.37 17.02 -26.21
C MET A 1 19.30 16.86 -25.16
N ASP A 2 19.50 15.92 -24.23
CA ASP A 2 18.56 15.67 -23.15
C ASP A 2 18.58 16.86 -22.19
N THR A 3 17.40 17.41 -21.92
CA THR A 3 17.25 18.58 -21.05
C THR A 3 17.00 18.08 -19.63
N LEU A 4 17.26 18.89 -18.59
CA LEU A 4 16.91 18.52 -17.20
C LEU A 4 15.43 18.11 -17.05
N ARG A 5 14.55 18.55 -17.97
CA ARG A 5 13.13 18.17 -18.01
C ARG A 5 12.88 16.76 -18.54
N SER A 6 13.78 16.15 -19.31
CA SER A 6 13.61 14.79 -19.85
C SER A 6 14.07 13.68 -18.90
N ILE A 7 14.88 13.99 -17.89
CA ILE A 7 15.44 13.01 -16.93
C ILE A 7 14.34 12.26 -16.16
N GLY A 8 13.23 12.93 -15.82
CA GLY A 8 12.08 12.29 -15.16
C GLY A 8 11.45 11.18 -16.00
N ALA A 9 11.53 11.27 -17.33
CA ALA A 9 10.99 10.25 -18.23
C ALA A 9 11.90 9.02 -18.35
N GLU A 10 13.18 9.13 -17.98
CA GLU A 10 14.19 8.09 -18.25
C GLU A 10 14.08 6.89 -17.33
N GLY A 11 13.79 7.07 -16.04
CA GLY A 11 14.24 5.99 -15.14
C GLY A 11 14.01 6.21 -13.68
N PHE A 12 14.22 7.45 -13.27
CA PHE A 12 14.66 7.70 -11.93
C PHE A 12 13.47 7.85 -10.99
N ARG A 13 13.45 7.06 -9.91
CA ARG A 13 12.43 7.14 -8.85
C ARG A 13 12.52 8.45 -8.09
N GLN A 14 13.71 9.05 -8.02
CA GLN A 14 13.97 10.35 -7.43
C GLN A 14 14.95 11.11 -8.32
N VAL A 15 14.63 12.39 -8.57
CA VAL A 15 15.50 13.32 -9.29
C VAL A 15 15.70 14.52 -8.38
N VAL A 16 16.95 14.81 -8.05
CA VAL A 16 17.33 15.98 -7.24
C VAL A 16 18.15 16.90 -8.12
N HIS A 17 17.75 18.16 -8.21
CA HIS A 17 18.49 19.18 -8.94
C HIS A 17 19.32 20.00 -7.97
N LEU A 18 20.64 19.91 -8.07
CA LEU A 18 21.59 20.70 -7.32
C LEU A 18 22.04 21.87 -8.18
N ALA A 19 21.94 23.10 -7.68
CA ALA A 19 22.27 24.32 -8.41
C ALA A 19 23.44 25.05 -7.74
N GLY A 20 24.56 25.18 -8.46
CA GLY A 20 25.78 25.82 -7.96
C GLY A 20 26.78 24.82 -7.40
N VAL A 21 28.04 25.25 -7.31
CA VAL A 21 29.16 24.41 -6.85
C VAL A 21 29.01 24.05 -5.37
N ASP A 22 28.62 25.02 -4.53
CA ASP A 22 28.42 24.79 -3.09
C ASP A 22 27.36 23.71 -2.82
N ALA A 23 26.24 23.71 -3.56
CA ALA A 23 25.19 22.70 -3.42
C ALA A 23 25.63 21.31 -3.88
N ILE A 24 26.64 21.22 -4.77
CA ILE A 24 27.24 19.97 -5.20
C ILE A 24 28.25 19.49 -4.15
N ASP A 25 29.08 20.39 -3.63
CA ASP A 25 30.11 20.09 -2.64
C ASP A 25 29.51 19.65 -1.30
N ASP A 26 28.36 20.22 -0.91
CA ASP A 26 27.63 19.85 0.30
C ASP A 26 26.72 18.62 0.13
N ALA A 27 26.56 18.11 -1.10
CA ALA A 27 25.65 17.01 -1.36
C ALA A 27 26.15 15.69 -0.76
N THR A 28 25.27 15.02 -0.02
CA THR A 28 25.53 13.67 0.52
C THR A 28 24.63 12.64 -0.12
N PHE A 29 25.18 11.47 -0.41
CA PHE A 29 24.46 10.35 -1.00
C PHE A 29 24.36 9.22 0.03
N ALA A 30 23.13 8.83 0.36
CA ALA A 30 22.87 7.67 1.19
C ALA A 30 22.09 6.64 0.37
N ARG A 31 22.49 5.36 0.47
CA ARG A 31 21.68 4.28 -0.07
C ARG A 31 20.42 4.16 0.78
N ARG A 32 19.26 4.12 0.13
CA ARG A 32 17.98 3.80 0.76
C ARG A 32 17.54 2.43 0.27
N ARG A 33 17.03 1.61 1.19
CA ARG A 33 16.32 0.37 0.81
C ARG A 33 15.07 0.74 0.03
N LEU A 34 14.62 -0.19 -0.81
CA LEU A 34 13.33 -0.06 -1.46
C LEU A 34 12.23 -0.23 -0.42
N ASP A 35 11.08 0.40 -0.64
CA ASP A 35 9.95 0.34 0.31
C ASP A 35 9.45 -1.10 0.54
N CYS A 36 9.67 -1.98 -0.45
CA CYS A 36 9.37 -3.41 -0.36
C CYS A 36 10.42 -4.24 0.42
N ASP A 37 11.61 -3.71 0.67
CA ASP A 37 12.71 -4.42 1.36
C ASP A 37 12.79 -3.94 2.82
N ARG A 38 12.09 -4.65 3.70
CA ARG A 38 11.87 -4.31 5.11
C ARG A 38 12.34 -5.44 6.05
N PRO A 39 13.58 -5.94 5.94
CA PRO A 39 14.05 -7.09 6.70
C PRO A 39 14.11 -6.83 8.21
N GLU A 40 14.13 -5.56 8.63
CA GLU A 40 14.09 -5.16 10.03
C GLU A 40 12.72 -5.39 10.69
N LEU A 41 11.67 -5.57 9.89
CA LEU A 41 10.34 -5.91 10.38
C LEU A 41 10.24 -7.42 10.57
N ALA A 42 10.43 -7.85 11.82
CA ALA A 42 10.20 -9.22 12.26
C ALA A 42 8.78 -9.40 12.80
N GLY A 43 8.30 -10.64 12.78
CA GLY A 43 6.98 -11.01 13.28
C GLY A 43 6.89 -11.03 14.82
N PRO A 44 5.80 -11.57 15.36
CA PRO A 44 4.82 -12.41 14.66
C PRO A 44 3.86 -11.63 13.75
N PHE A 45 3.47 -12.24 12.62
CA PHE A 45 2.50 -11.67 11.67
C PHE A 45 1.27 -12.56 11.54
N ASP A 46 0.10 -11.93 11.43
CA ASP A 46 -1.14 -12.57 10.97
C ASP A 46 -1.40 -12.13 9.53
N ILE A 47 -1.17 -13.04 8.57
CA ILE A 47 -1.30 -12.74 7.14
C ILE A 47 -2.76 -12.97 6.71
N ILE A 48 -3.42 -11.91 6.28
CA ILE A 48 -4.85 -11.88 5.94
C ILE A 48 -5.01 -11.69 4.44
N GLY A 49 -5.79 -12.58 3.81
CA GLY A 49 -6.09 -12.56 2.39
C GLY A 49 -7.13 -11.51 1.99
N ASP A 50 -7.72 -11.70 0.82
CA ASP A 50 -8.68 -10.79 0.19
C ASP A 50 -9.90 -10.55 1.10
N ILE A 51 -10.22 -9.27 1.33
CA ILE A 51 -11.33 -8.85 2.21
C ILE A 51 -12.54 -8.42 1.38
N HIS A 52 -12.31 -7.73 0.25
CA HIS A 52 -13.37 -7.33 -0.67
C HIS A 52 -14.58 -6.66 0.01
N GLY A 53 -14.37 -5.63 0.83
CA GLY A 53 -15.45 -4.86 1.48
C GLY A 53 -16.23 -5.62 2.56
N CYS A 54 -15.77 -6.78 3.02
CA CYS A 54 -16.38 -7.57 4.10
C CYS A 54 -15.94 -7.04 5.47
N ALA A 55 -16.42 -5.86 5.86
CA ALA A 55 -16.02 -5.18 7.11
C ALA A 55 -16.40 -5.98 8.37
N ASP A 56 -17.59 -6.55 8.41
CA ASP A 56 -18.07 -7.33 9.56
C ASP A 56 -17.21 -8.59 9.77
N GLU A 57 -16.89 -9.30 8.69
CA GLU A 57 -16.01 -10.47 8.73
C GLU A 57 -14.56 -10.11 9.09
N LEU A 58 -14.08 -8.94 8.64
CA LEU A 58 -12.77 -8.42 9.01
C LEU A 58 -12.71 -8.15 10.52
N GLU A 59 -13.67 -7.41 11.08
CA GLU A 59 -13.67 -7.14 12.53
C GLU A 59 -13.84 -8.43 13.33
N ALA A 60 -14.72 -9.35 12.91
CA ALA A 60 -14.88 -10.64 13.56
C ALA A 60 -13.57 -11.47 13.56
N LEU A 61 -12.81 -11.44 12.47
CA LEU A 61 -11.50 -12.09 12.38
C LEU A 61 -10.47 -11.42 13.31
N LEU A 62 -10.39 -10.09 13.28
CA LEU A 62 -9.46 -9.33 14.11
C LEU A 62 -9.75 -9.52 15.61
N ASP A 63 -11.02 -9.52 16.00
CA ASP A 63 -11.47 -9.82 17.35
C ASP A 63 -11.09 -11.25 17.76
N ALA A 64 -11.33 -12.24 16.89
CA ALA A 64 -10.97 -13.63 17.14
C ALA A 64 -9.45 -13.83 17.28
N LEU A 65 -8.66 -13.02 16.59
CA LEU A 65 -7.20 -13.00 16.69
C LEU A 65 -6.70 -12.18 17.88
N GLY A 66 -7.56 -11.39 18.55
CA GLY A 66 -7.20 -10.63 19.75
C GLY A 66 -6.69 -9.20 19.51
N TYR A 67 -6.96 -8.63 18.33
CA TYR A 67 -6.66 -7.24 18.03
C TYR A 67 -7.69 -6.30 18.67
N ASP A 68 -7.25 -5.13 19.13
CA ASP A 68 -8.14 -4.07 19.59
C ASP A 68 -8.68 -3.23 18.41
N ALA A 69 -9.57 -2.28 18.71
CA ALA A 69 -10.18 -1.38 17.72
C ALA A 69 -9.18 -0.45 17.00
N ASP A 70 -7.97 -0.31 17.53
CA ASP A 70 -6.89 0.48 16.92
C ASP A 70 -6.04 -0.42 16.00
N GLY A 71 -6.14 -1.75 16.16
CA GLY A 71 -5.37 -2.74 15.39
C GLY A 71 -4.15 -3.25 16.13
N ARG A 72 -4.05 -3.01 17.44
CA ARG A 72 -2.95 -3.48 18.28
C ARG A 72 -3.26 -4.84 18.85
N HIS A 73 -2.26 -5.72 18.87
CA HIS A 73 -2.34 -7.01 19.54
C HIS A 73 -1.50 -6.97 20.83
N PRO A 74 -1.98 -7.48 21.98
CA PRO A 74 -1.26 -7.44 23.26
C PRO A 74 0.11 -8.13 23.23
N ASP A 75 0.24 -9.19 22.43
CA ASP A 75 1.52 -9.91 22.22
C ASP A 75 2.42 -9.29 21.14
N GLY A 76 2.09 -8.09 20.64
CA GLY A 76 2.87 -7.41 19.61
C GLY A 76 2.81 -8.04 18.21
N ARG A 77 1.80 -8.89 17.94
CA ARG A 77 1.51 -9.40 16.60
C ARG A 77 1.04 -8.25 15.70
N ARG A 78 1.32 -8.34 14.40
CA ARG A 78 0.85 -7.36 13.41
C ARG A 78 0.06 -8.04 12.31
N ALA A 79 -1.08 -7.44 11.98
CA ALA A 79 -1.86 -7.85 10.81
C ALA A 79 -1.10 -7.46 9.53
N LEU A 80 -1.06 -8.37 8.55
CA LEU A 80 -0.48 -8.14 7.23
C LEU A 80 -1.53 -8.45 6.17
N PHE A 81 -2.11 -7.41 5.58
CA PHE A 81 -3.12 -7.52 4.55
C PHE A 81 -2.48 -7.71 3.17
N LEU A 82 -2.90 -8.74 2.43
CA LEU A 82 -2.36 -9.08 1.11
C LEU A 82 -2.90 -8.22 -0.04
N GLY A 83 -3.77 -7.25 0.23
CA GLY A 83 -4.45 -6.43 -0.78
C GLY A 83 -5.88 -6.92 -1.04
N ASP A 84 -6.51 -6.41 -2.08
CA ASP A 84 -7.91 -6.68 -2.44
C ASP A 84 -8.86 -6.43 -1.26
N LEU A 85 -8.70 -5.25 -0.68
CA LEU A 85 -9.54 -4.67 0.37
C LEU A 85 -10.90 -4.23 -0.21
N VAL A 86 -10.90 -3.77 -1.46
CA VAL A 86 -12.04 -3.13 -2.11
C VAL A 86 -12.77 -4.08 -3.07
N ASP A 87 -13.87 -3.59 -3.63
CA ASP A 87 -14.77 -4.25 -4.58
C ASP A 87 -15.64 -5.35 -3.97
N ARG A 88 -16.82 -5.56 -4.58
CA ARG A 88 -17.82 -6.61 -4.30
C ARG A 88 -18.60 -6.47 -2.99
N GLY A 89 -17.92 -6.33 -1.85
CA GLY A 89 -18.57 -6.38 -0.54
C GLY A 89 -19.40 -5.14 -0.17
N PRO A 90 -20.16 -5.26 0.92
CA PRO A 90 -21.14 -4.26 1.32
C PRO A 90 -20.54 -2.99 1.94
N ASP A 91 -19.33 -3.05 2.51
CA ASP A 91 -18.73 -1.93 3.23
C ASP A 91 -17.22 -1.75 2.93
N VAL A 92 -16.93 -1.24 1.73
CA VAL A 92 -15.59 -0.85 1.31
C VAL A 92 -15.02 0.31 2.14
N PRO A 93 -15.77 1.40 2.44
CA PRO A 93 -15.27 2.49 3.27
C PRO A 93 -14.89 2.05 4.69
N GLY A 94 -15.65 1.15 5.32
CA GLY A 94 -15.35 0.59 6.62
C GLY A 94 -14.02 -0.16 6.65
N VAL A 95 -13.83 -1.09 5.70
CA VAL A 95 -12.55 -1.81 5.53
C VAL A 95 -11.39 -0.85 5.31
N LEU A 96 -11.56 0.14 4.41
CA LEU A 96 -10.50 1.11 4.12
C LEU A 96 -10.15 1.95 5.36
N ARG A 97 -11.12 2.45 6.12
CA ARG A 97 -10.88 3.18 7.38
C ARG A 97 -10.09 2.33 8.36
N ARG A 98 -10.51 1.09 8.56
CA ARG A 98 -9.88 0.16 9.51
C ARG A 98 -8.43 -0.11 9.17
N VAL A 99 -8.17 -0.53 7.94
CA VAL A 99 -6.83 -0.93 7.48
C VAL A 99 -5.90 0.28 7.36
N LEU A 100 -6.40 1.40 6.83
CA LEU A 100 -5.65 2.64 6.71
C LEU A 100 -5.18 3.13 8.09
N ARG A 101 -6.08 3.15 9.07
CA ARG A 101 -5.76 3.59 10.43
C ARG A 101 -4.66 2.73 11.05
N ALA A 102 -4.86 1.41 11.11
CA ALA A 102 -3.90 0.49 11.71
C ALA A 102 -2.54 0.54 11.00
N THR A 103 -2.52 0.69 9.66
CA THR A 103 -1.27 0.80 8.89
C THR A 103 -0.53 2.11 9.17
N ARG A 104 -1.25 3.22 9.36
CA ARG A 104 -0.65 4.52 9.67
C ARG A 104 -0.10 4.61 11.09
N GLU A 105 -0.77 3.96 12.03
CA GLU A 105 -0.32 3.87 13.43
C GLU A 105 0.89 2.92 13.57
N GLY A 106 1.14 2.07 12.57
CA GLY A 106 2.29 1.14 12.51
C GLY A 106 1.96 -0.26 13.05
N ASP A 107 0.70 -0.50 13.40
CA ASP A 107 0.20 -1.74 13.99
C ASP A 107 -0.17 -2.79 12.93
N ALA A 108 -0.31 -2.37 11.67
CA ALA A 108 -0.53 -3.27 10.54
C ALA A 108 0.38 -2.94 9.35
N LEU A 109 0.50 -3.91 8.44
CA LEU A 109 1.11 -3.78 7.12
C LEU A 109 0.06 -4.09 6.06
N CYS A 110 0.13 -3.44 4.90
CA CYS A 110 -0.79 -3.67 3.80
C CYS A 110 -0.05 -3.65 2.47
N LEU A 111 -0.43 -4.55 1.56
CA LEU A 111 0.03 -4.57 0.18
C LEU A 111 -1.01 -3.95 -0.76
N LEU A 112 -0.55 -3.49 -1.91
CA LEU A 112 -1.42 -3.07 -3.01
C LEU A 112 -1.90 -4.30 -3.80
N GLY A 113 -3.20 -4.57 -3.79
CA GLY A 113 -3.84 -5.55 -4.67
C GLY A 113 -4.18 -4.98 -6.04
N ASN A 114 -4.67 -5.84 -6.95
CA ASN A 114 -5.06 -5.38 -8.28
C ASN A 114 -6.36 -4.58 -8.27
N HIS A 115 -7.26 -4.83 -7.32
CA HIS A 115 -8.47 -4.04 -7.16
C HIS A 115 -8.14 -2.61 -6.69
N GLU A 116 -7.27 -2.44 -5.71
CA GLU A 116 -6.79 -1.11 -5.27
C GLU A 116 -6.07 -0.37 -6.41
N ALA A 117 -5.21 -1.05 -7.16
CA ALA A 117 -4.49 -0.44 -8.29
C ALA A 117 -5.45 0.12 -9.35
N LYS A 118 -6.61 -0.53 -9.55
CA LYS A 118 -7.65 -0.06 -10.45
C LYS A 118 -8.44 1.10 -9.86
N LEU A 119 -8.74 1.05 -8.56
CA LEU A 119 -9.42 2.13 -7.83
C LEU A 119 -8.59 3.41 -7.82
N VAL A 120 -7.27 3.34 -7.61
CA VAL A 120 -6.35 4.49 -7.68
C VAL A 120 -6.45 5.19 -9.04
N ARG A 121 -6.49 4.44 -10.14
CA ARG A 121 -6.64 5.03 -11.49
C ARG A 121 -7.96 5.80 -11.62
N TRP A 122 -9.03 5.33 -11.02
CA TRP A 122 -10.31 6.04 -11.00
C TRP A 122 -10.23 7.31 -10.14
N LEU A 123 -9.63 7.24 -8.95
CA LEU A 123 -9.42 8.41 -8.07
C LEU A 123 -8.60 9.52 -8.75
N GLU A 124 -7.71 9.15 -9.68
CA GLU A 124 -6.96 10.09 -10.54
C GLU A 124 -7.74 10.65 -11.73
N GLY A 125 -9.04 10.34 -11.83
CA GLY A 125 -9.90 10.79 -12.93
C GLY A 125 -9.67 10.05 -14.25
N ARG A 126 -8.94 8.92 -14.26
CA ARG A 126 -8.74 8.14 -15.49
C ARG A 126 -10.01 7.34 -15.80
N GLN A 127 -10.28 7.19 -17.10
CA GLN A 127 -11.36 6.32 -17.55
C GLN A 127 -11.01 4.86 -17.26
N VAL A 128 -11.76 4.23 -16.35
CA VAL A 128 -11.68 2.80 -16.05
C VAL A 128 -13.01 2.15 -16.35
N ARG A 129 -12.97 0.89 -16.81
CA ARG A 129 -14.20 0.10 -16.95
C ARG A 129 -14.61 -0.43 -15.58
N PRO A 130 -15.82 -0.14 -15.07
CA PRO A 130 -16.26 -0.55 -13.74
C PRO A 130 -16.67 -2.04 -13.70
N THR A 131 -15.71 -2.91 -13.99
CA THR A 131 -15.84 -4.38 -13.95
C THR A 131 -15.29 -4.97 -12.65
N HIS A 132 -15.66 -6.21 -12.36
CA HIS A 132 -15.17 -7.01 -11.21
C HIS A 132 -15.52 -6.44 -9.82
N GLY A 133 -16.60 -5.66 -9.70
CA GLY A 133 -17.05 -5.10 -8.42
C GLY A 133 -16.64 -3.65 -8.19
N LEU A 134 -15.80 -3.07 -9.05
CA LEU A 134 -15.37 -1.67 -8.93
C LEU A 134 -16.54 -0.67 -8.91
N ALA A 135 -17.63 -0.97 -9.62
CA ALA A 135 -18.83 -0.14 -9.59
C ALA A 135 -19.34 0.09 -8.16
N ALA A 136 -19.36 -0.98 -7.35
CA ALA A 136 -19.82 -0.91 -5.96
C ALA A 136 -18.88 -0.06 -5.10
N SER A 137 -17.57 -0.24 -5.23
CA SER A 137 -16.57 0.59 -4.53
C SER A 137 -16.70 2.07 -4.86
N ILE A 138 -16.87 2.40 -6.16
CA ILE A 138 -17.06 3.77 -6.62
C ILE A 138 -18.32 4.36 -5.99
N GLU A 139 -19.44 3.66 -6.08
CA GLU A 139 -20.73 4.12 -5.56
C GLU A 139 -20.69 4.35 -4.03
N GLN A 140 -19.99 3.48 -3.30
CA GLN A 140 -19.81 3.64 -1.85
C GLN A 140 -18.89 4.82 -1.53
N LEU A 141 -17.75 4.96 -2.22
CA LEU A 141 -16.80 6.06 -1.99
C LEU A 141 -17.32 7.42 -2.45
N GLU A 142 -18.17 7.50 -3.47
CA GLU A 142 -18.82 8.76 -3.90
C GLU A 142 -19.73 9.37 -2.83
N ARG A 143 -20.19 8.55 -1.85
CA ARG A 143 -20.96 9.01 -0.70
C ARG A 143 -20.09 9.53 0.45
N GLU A 144 -18.78 9.29 0.38
CA GLU A 144 -17.83 9.71 1.40
C GLU A 144 -17.29 11.12 1.12
N PRO A 145 -16.86 11.86 2.16
CA PRO A 145 -16.26 13.18 1.98
C PRO A 145 -15.03 13.16 1.07
N ASP A 146 -14.82 14.24 0.31
CA ASP A 146 -13.65 14.44 -0.56
C ASP A 146 -12.32 14.25 0.20
N ALA A 147 -12.28 14.72 1.45
CA ALA A 147 -11.12 14.57 2.32
C ALA A 147 -10.76 13.08 2.55
N PHE A 148 -11.77 12.23 2.80
CA PHE A 148 -11.55 10.80 2.98
C PHE A 148 -11.13 10.13 1.67
N ARG A 149 -11.72 10.52 0.53
CA ARG A 149 -11.30 10.00 -0.78
C ARG A 149 -9.85 10.34 -1.12
N ALA A 150 -9.41 11.56 -0.81
CA ALA A 150 -8.01 11.98 -0.97
C ALA A 150 -7.09 11.18 -0.03
N GLU A 151 -7.52 10.97 1.21
CA GLU A 151 -6.80 10.19 2.20
C GLU A 151 -6.60 8.71 1.76
N VAL A 152 -7.67 8.11 1.23
CA VAL A 152 -7.63 6.76 0.62
C VAL A 152 -6.71 6.74 -0.59
N HIS A 153 -6.81 7.73 -1.48
CA HIS A 153 -5.93 7.81 -2.64
C HIS A 153 -4.45 7.79 -2.24
N ASP A 154 -4.06 8.64 -1.30
CA ASP A 154 -2.67 8.77 -0.85
C ASP A 154 -2.19 7.50 -0.13
N PHE A 155 -3.06 6.92 0.69
CA PHE A 155 -2.79 5.63 1.33
C PHE A 155 -2.53 4.54 0.29
N LEU A 156 -3.45 4.30 -0.65
CA LEU A 156 -3.31 3.25 -1.66
C LEU A 156 -2.08 3.50 -2.55
N ARG A 157 -1.79 4.75 -2.91
CA ARG A 157 -0.60 5.11 -3.68
C ARG A 157 0.70 4.79 -2.94
N SER A 158 0.70 4.84 -1.61
CA SER A 158 1.87 4.54 -0.77
C SER A 158 2.15 3.04 -0.57
N LEU A 159 1.15 2.17 -0.76
CA LEU A 159 1.27 0.74 -0.44
C LEU A 159 2.28 0.02 -1.31
N PRO A 160 3.21 -0.79 -0.77
CA PRO A 160 4.13 -1.61 -1.57
C PRO A 160 3.40 -2.75 -2.31
N ASP A 161 3.98 -3.28 -3.38
CA ASP A 161 3.40 -4.37 -4.19
C ASP A 161 3.72 -5.75 -3.59
N HIS A 162 4.83 -5.80 -2.87
CA HIS A 162 5.27 -6.95 -2.09
C HIS A 162 6.13 -6.44 -0.92
N LEU A 163 6.36 -7.30 0.07
CA LEU A 163 7.29 -7.05 1.15
C LEU A 163 8.24 -8.24 1.33
N VAL A 164 9.51 -7.93 1.58
CA VAL A 164 10.55 -8.85 2.05
C VAL A 164 10.82 -8.51 3.52
N LEU A 165 10.56 -9.47 4.40
CA LEU A 165 10.45 -9.30 5.85
C LEU A 165 11.32 -10.33 6.59
N ASP A 166 11.43 -10.17 7.91
CA ASP A 166 12.06 -11.14 8.82
C ASP A 166 13.47 -11.56 8.37
N GLY A 167 14.37 -10.58 8.23
CA GLY A 167 15.74 -10.83 7.75
C GLY A 167 15.83 -11.35 6.31
N GLY A 168 14.73 -11.35 5.55
CA GLY A 168 14.62 -11.91 4.20
C GLY A 168 14.01 -13.31 4.14
N ALA A 169 13.58 -13.88 5.28
CA ALA A 169 12.99 -15.21 5.34
C ALA A 169 11.51 -15.25 4.90
N LEU A 170 10.82 -14.11 4.91
CA LEU A 170 9.41 -14.01 4.54
C LEU A 170 9.24 -13.06 3.35
N VAL A 171 8.60 -13.54 2.29
CA VAL A 171 8.17 -12.71 1.15
C VAL A 171 6.67 -12.83 1.00
N VAL A 172 5.99 -11.69 1.00
CA VAL A 172 4.54 -11.60 0.83
C VAL A 172 4.21 -10.74 -0.37
N ALA A 173 3.28 -11.21 -1.19
CA ALA A 173 2.81 -10.54 -2.40
C ALA A 173 1.36 -10.98 -2.65
N HIS A 174 0.53 -10.07 -3.16
CA HIS A 174 -0.88 -10.35 -3.47
C HIS A 174 -1.03 -11.58 -4.38
N ALA A 175 -0.35 -11.58 -5.53
CA ALA A 175 -0.43 -12.65 -6.54
C ALA A 175 0.77 -13.62 -6.52
N GLY A 176 1.56 -13.61 -5.44
CA GLY A 176 2.86 -14.28 -5.39
C GLY A 176 3.94 -13.59 -6.23
N LEU A 177 5.20 -13.99 -6.02
CA LEU A 177 6.35 -13.35 -6.67
C LEU A 177 7.47 -14.36 -6.92
N ILE A 178 7.93 -14.43 -8.17
CA ILE A 178 9.09 -15.26 -8.54
C ILE A 178 10.36 -14.74 -7.86
N GLU A 179 11.24 -15.64 -7.44
CA GLU A 179 12.43 -15.34 -6.64
C GLU A 179 13.30 -14.20 -7.20
N ARG A 180 13.54 -14.18 -8.51
CA ARG A 180 14.34 -13.12 -9.16
C ARG A 180 13.79 -11.71 -9.01
N LEU A 181 12.54 -11.56 -8.57
CA LEU A 181 11.87 -10.28 -8.33
C LEU A 181 11.78 -9.92 -6.84
N HIS A 182 12.20 -10.79 -5.92
CA HIS A 182 12.21 -10.48 -4.50
C HIS A 182 13.09 -9.26 -4.22
N GLY A 183 12.56 -8.27 -3.50
CA GLY A 183 13.25 -7.02 -3.21
C GLY A 183 13.48 -6.14 -4.45
N ARG A 184 12.70 -6.31 -5.53
CA ARG A 184 12.76 -5.48 -6.74
C ARG A 184 11.41 -4.83 -7.01
N SER A 185 11.38 -3.51 -7.09
CA SER A 185 10.16 -2.75 -7.40
C SER A 185 10.22 -2.17 -8.82
N SER A 186 9.11 -2.24 -9.56
CA SER A 186 8.96 -1.53 -10.83
C SER A 186 8.48 -0.09 -10.61
N LYS A 187 8.63 0.76 -11.64
CA LYS A 187 7.94 2.06 -11.66
C LYS A 187 6.42 1.84 -11.62
N ARG A 188 5.70 2.79 -11.00
CA ARG A 188 4.23 2.82 -10.89
C ARG A 188 3.66 4.12 -11.44
#